data_AF-M0JP48-F1
#
_entry.id   AF-M0JP48-F1
#
_cell.length_a   1.000
_cell.length_b   1.000
_cell.length_c   1.000
_cell.angle_alpha   90.00
_cell.angle_beta   90.00
_cell.angle_gamma   90.00
#
_symmetry.space_group_name_H-M   'P 1'
#
loop_
_entity.id
_entity.type
_entity.pdbx_description
1 polymer ?
#
loop_
_entity_poly.entity_id
_entity_poly.type
_entity_poly.pdbx_seq_one_letter_code
_entity_poly.pdbx_strand_id
1 'polypeptide(L)'
;MGATDTAATVDAGVEPSLVDTIKNIEEGDLLVVNGTSRTWDVTDVANRTIEGPNDARESKRVCRLSCGESVLGLELVAYPDHYTASLHAPAVEDWTEESQSFDVHDVTILSQDIPWVVVTGGADKYHFPDPQAAAFGEARPACGGGNQSATYRIVRSNTVRPTYAGCKDCLRREKPVALDHVTCPSCSRSICHGILRGSAVGAVDGLSITCPHCDFDGVINVDVASGFAGVDDPTT
;
A
#
# COMPACT_ATOMS: atom_id res chain seq x y z
N MET A 1 49.46 -7.01 16.70
CA MET A 1 48.82 -7.09 15.37
C MET A 1 47.87 -8.27 15.40
N GLY A 2 46.56 -8.15 15.28
CA GLY A 2 45.65 -7.01 15.25
C GLY A 2 44.31 -7.52 15.77
N ALA A 3 43.64 -6.72 16.60
CA ALA A 3 42.25 -6.96 16.96
C ALA A 3 41.43 -6.67 15.69
N THR A 4 40.78 -7.68 15.14
CA THR A 4 39.69 -7.47 14.19
C THR A 4 38.49 -7.01 15.01
N ASP A 5 38.35 -5.70 15.14
CA ASP A 5 37.08 -5.05 15.47
C ASP A 5 36.09 -5.46 14.38
N THR A 6 35.25 -6.44 14.70
CA THR A 6 33.97 -6.63 14.03
C THR A 6 33.14 -5.42 14.44
N ALA A 7 33.13 -4.39 13.59
CA ALA A 7 32.21 -3.28 13.71
C ALA A 7 30.79 -3.86 13.72
N ALA A 8 30.19 -3.92 14.91
CA ALA A 8 28.76 -4.11 15.03
C ALA A 8 28.10 -3.00 14.21
N THR A 9 27.34 -3.38 13.20
CA THR A 9 26.40 -2.49 12.53
C THR A 9 25.51 -1.93 13.62
N VAL A 10 25.74 -0.68 14.00
CA VAL A 10 24.90 0.07 14.92
C VAL A 10 23.49 -0.01 14.35
N ASP A 11 22.59 -0.62 15.12
CA ASP A 11 21.17 -0.71 14.85
C ASP A 11 20.63 0.73 14.81
N ALA A 12 20.71 1.34 13.63
CA ALA A 12 20.20 2.67 13.41
C ALA A 12 18.69 2.53 13.43
N GLY A 13 18.10 2.81 14.59
CA GLY A 13 16.66 2.72 14.80
C GLY A 13 15.86 3.46 13.72
N VAL A 14 14.55 3.24 13.74
CA VAL A 14 13.63 3.70 12.70
C VAL A 14 13.71 5.21 12.49
N GLU A 15 13.72 5.64 11.23
CA GLU A 15 13.75 7.06 10.87
C GLU A 15 12.57 7.83 11.51
N PRO A 16 12.78 9.05 12.04
CA PRO A 16 11.71 9.83 12.67
C PRO A 16 10.45 10.02 11.81
N SER A 17 10.60 10.19 10.49
CA SER A 17 9.47 10.36 9.56
C SER A 17 8.56 9.12 9.51
N LEU A 18 9.14 7.92 9.56
CA LEU A 18 8.42 6.66 9.62
C LEU A 18 7.76 6.48 11.01
N VAL A 19 8.46 6.85 12.08
CA VAL A 19 7.89 6.85 13.45
C VAL A 19 6.64 7.74 13.51
N ASP A 20 6.74 8.97 13.00
CA ASP A 20 5.63 9.92 12.98
C ASP A 20 4.46 9.40 12.14
N THR A 21 4.76 8.81 10.99
CA THR A 21 3.73 8.19 10.14
C THR A 21 3.00 7.07 10.88
N ILE A 22 3.72 6.15 11.54
CA ILE A 22 3.10 5.04 12.27
C ILE A 22 2.28 5.53 13.48
N LYS A 23 2.73 6.59 14.16
CA LYS A 23 1.99 7.21 15.27
C LYS A 23 0.66 7.82 14.83
N ASN A 24 0.58 8.32 13.59
CA ASN A 24 -0.61 8.95 13.03
C ASN A 24 -1.64 7.97 12.43
N ILE A 25 -1.35 6.66 12.39
CA ILE A 25 -2.28 5.64 11.87
C ILE A 25 -3.51 5.53 12.78
N GLU A 26 -4.71 5.63 12.24
CA GLU A 26 -5.96 5.44 12.97
C GLU A 26 -6.74 4.19 12.52
N GLU A 27 -7.69 3.73 13.33
CA GLU A 27 -8.63 2.67 12.90
C GLU A 27 -9.45 3.17 11.70
N GLY A 28 -9.55 2.34 10.66
CA GLY A 28 -10.18 2.71 9.38
C GLY A 28 -9.21 3.28 8.34
N ASP A 29 -7.95 3.51 8.70
CA ASP A 29 -6.92 3.85 7.72
C ASP A 29 -6.63 2.67 6.79
N LEU A 30 -6.09 3.02 5.62
CA LEU A 30 -5.65 2.08 4.61
C LEU A 30 -4.17 2.28 4.37
N LEU A 31 -3.41 1.20 4.50
CA LEU A 31 -1.95 1.26 4.49
C LEU A 31 -1.36 0.44 3.35
N VAL A 32 -0.21 0.89 2.90
CA VAL A 32 0.79 0.06 2.22
C VAL A 32 2.03 0.03 3.12
N VAL A 33 2.57 -1.16 3.37
CA VAL A 33 3.79 -1.34 4.16
C VAL A 33 4.89 -1.80 3.23
N ASN A 34 6.10 -1.25 3.39
CA ASN A 34 7.31 -1.56 2.63
C ASN A 34 7.15 -1.48 1.10
N GLY A 35 6.29 -0.56 0.61
CA GLY A 35 5.99 -0.44 -0.82
C GLY A 35 5.36 -1.68 -1.46
N THR A 36 4.84 -2.62 -0.67
CA THR A 36 4.22 -3.84 -1.19
C THR A 36 2.97 -3.55 -2.01
N SER A 37 2.63 -4.44 -2.95
CA SER A 37 1.40 -4.31 -3.75
C SER A 37 0.12 -4.47 -2.91
N ARG A 38 0.22 -5.06 -1.72
CA ARG A 38 -0.91 -5.41 -0.87
C ARG A 38 -1.36 -4.21 -0.03
N THR A 39 -2.67 -3.95 -0.05
CA THR A 39 -3.28 -2.85 0.72
C THR A 39 -4.00 -3.42 1.94
N TRP A 40 -3.70 -2.85 3.10
CA TRP A 40 -4.16 -3.33 4.39
C TRP A 40 -5.17 -2.39 5.02
N ASP A 41 -6.26 -2.93 5.53
CA ASP A 41 -7.24 -2.21 6.35
C ASP A 41 -6.77 -2.23 7.81
N VAL A 42 -6.67 -1.05 8.44
CA VAL A 42 -6.40 -0.95 9.88
C VAL A 42 -7.70 -1.19 10.63
N THR A 43 -7.78 -2.34 11.30
CA THR A 43 -9.00 -2.80 11.99
C THR A 43 -8.98 -2.55 13.49
N ASP A 44 -7.81 -2.29 14.06
CA ASP A 44 -7.65 -2.00 15.48
C ASP A 44 -6.29 -1.30 15.70
N VAL A 45 -6.22 -0.46 16.71
CA VAL A 45 -5.00 0.26 17.11
C VAL A 45 -4.89 0.25 18.63
N ALA A 46 -3.89 -0.48 19.13
CA ALA A 46 -3.62 -0.59 20.56
C ALA A 46 -2.37 0.20 20.95
N ASN A 47 -2.45 0.96 22.05
CA ASN A 47 -1.32 1.64 22.65
C ASN A 47 -1.11 1.14 24.08
N ARG A 48 0.13 0.87 24.47
CA ARG A 48 0.48 0.36 25.79
C ARG A 48 1.78 0.98 26.30
N THR A 49 1.73 1.56 27.48
CA THR A 49 2.93 1.91 28.26
C THR A 49 3.50 0.65 28.93
N ILE A 50 4.82 0.57 29.01
CA ILE A 50 5.52 -0.56 29.62
C ILE A 50 6.23 -0.04 30.87
N GLU A 51 5.78 -0.48 32.05
CA GLU A 51 6.28 -0.03 33.36
C GLU A 51 7.08 -1.13 34.07
N GLY A 52 7.99 -1.78 33.33
CA GLY A 52 8.83 -2.85 33.85
C GLY A 52 10.20 -2.31 34.29
N PRO A 53 10.65 -2.50 35.54
CA PRO A 53 11.96 -1.98 35.99
C PRO A 53 13.16 -2.62 35.26
N ASN A 54 12.96 -3.77 34.61
CA ASN A 54 13.96 -4.46 33.80
C ASN A 54 13.59 -4.51 32.31
N ASP A 55 12.55 -3.78 31.90
CA ASP A 55 12.15 -3.68 30.50
C ASP A 55 12.63 -2.33 29.98
N ALA A 56 13.56 -2.35 29.02
CA ALA A 56 14.08 -1.12 28.44
C ALA A 56 13.06 -0.41 27.54
N ARG A 57 11.94 -1.06 27.20
CA ARG A 57 10.89 -0.48 26.37
C ARG A 57 10.04 0.45 27.22
N GLU A 58 9.75 1.63 26.68
CA GLU A 58 8.90 2.63 27.33
C GLU A 58 7.44 2.48 26.92
N SER A 59 7.20 2.20 25.63
CA SER A 59 5.85 2.03 25.11
C SER A 59 5.84 1.17 23.85
N LYS A 60 4.64 0.70 23.51
CA LYS A 60 4.37 -0.11 22.34
C LYS A 60 3.03 0.30 21.73
N ARG A 61 3.03 0.51 20.42
CA ARG A 61 1.85 0.71 19.58
C ARG A 61 1.75 -0.48 18.62
N VAL A 62 0.55 -1.05 18.47
CA VAL A 62 0.28 -2.13 17.52
C VAL A 62 -0.96 -1.78 16.71
N CYS A 63 -0.83 -1.82 15.38
CA CYS A 63 -1.93 -1.66 14.44
C CYS A 63 -2.27 -3.04 13.85
N ARG A 64 -3.52 -3.48 13.98
CA ARG A 64 -3.99 -4.74 13.39
C ARG A 64 -4.42 -4.50 11.96
N LEU A 65 -3.65 -5.06 11.04
CA LEU A 65 -3.83 -4.95 9.60
C LEU A 65 -4.60 -6.16 9.07
N SER A 66 -5.58 -5.95 8.21
CA SER A 66 -6.32 -7.06 7.58
C SER A 66 -6.42 -6.91 6.07
N CYS A 67 -6.36 -8.04 5.36
CA CYS A 67 -6.64 -8.12 3.94
C CYS A 67 -7.12 -9.52 3.59
N GLY A 68 -8.41 -9.68 3.30
CA GLY A 68 -9.00 -11.01 3.10
C GLY A 68 -8.92 -11.81 4.38
N GLU A 69 -8.38 -13.03 4.31
CA GLU A 69 -8.15 -13.90 5.48
C GLU A 69 -6.82 -13.61 6.19
N SER A 70 -5.95 -12.79 5.59
CA SER A 70 -4.65 -12.44 6.17
C SER A 70 -4.77 -11.31 7.21
N VAL A 71 -4.03 -11.46 8.31
CA VAL A 71 -3.90 -10.51 9.42
C VAL A 71 -2.42 -10.30 9.73
N LEU A 72 -1.99 -9.03 9.74
CA LEU A 72 -0.66 -8.62 10.21
C LEU A 72 -0.75 -7.71 11.44
N GLY A 73 0.30 -7.68 12.24
CA GLY A 73 0.50 -6.72 13.32
C GLY A 73 1.65 -5.78 12.99
N LEU A 74 1.36 -4.53 12.69
CA LEU A 74 2.38 -3.48 12.57
C LEU A 74 2.69 -2.94 13.96
N GLU A 75 3.90 -3.17 14.45
CA GLU A 75 4.35 -2.86 15.79
C GLU A 75 5.41 -1.76 15.77
N LEU A 76 5.21 -0.73 16.60
CA LEU A 76 6.19 0.30 16.90
C LEU A 76 6.50 0.26 18.39
N VAL A 77 7.77 0.08 18.74
CA VAL A 77 8.25 0.07 20.12
C VAL A 77 9.16 1.26 20.36
N ALA A 78 8.92 1.96 21.45
CA ALA A 78 9.75 3.07 21.90
C ALA A 78 10.74 2.59 22.97
N TYR A 79 11.99 3.00 22.81
CA TYR A 79 13.06 2.90 23.79
C TYR A 79 13.52 4.33 24.17
N PRO A 80 14.31 4.51 25.24
CA PRO A 80 14.77 5.84 25.67
C PRO A 80 15.56 6.61 24.60
N ASP A 81 16.23 5.91 23.69
CA ASP A 81 17.16 6.47 22.72
C ASP A 81 16.77 6.23 21.24
N HIS A 82 15.84 5.31 20.97
CA HIS A 82 15.45 4.95 19.60
C HIS A 82 14.04 4.33 19.52
N TYR A 83 13.62 4.06 18.29
CA TYR A 83 12.40 3.31 17.98
C TYR A 83 12.72 2.09 17.12
N THR A 84 11.95 1.02 17.28
CA THR A 84 11.98 -0.14 16.39
C THR A 84 10.59 -0.37 15.80
N ALA A 85 10.50 -0.73 14.53
CA ALA A 85 9.25 -1.05 13.84
C ALA A 85 9.34 -2.42 13.17
N SER A 86 8.33 -3.26 13.41
CA SER A 86 8.29 -4.63 12.89
C SER A 86 6.88 -5.02 12.45
N LEU A 87 6.80 -5.89 11.45
CA LEU A 87 5.57 -6.44 10.92
C LEU A 87 5.49 -7.91 11.28
N HIS A 88 4.49 -8.28 12.07
CA HIS A 88 4.26 -9.66 12.53
C HIS A 88 3.17 -10.30 11.68
N ALA A 89 3.36 -11.56 11.28
CA ALA A 89 2.41 -12.32 10.48
C ALA A 89 1.71 -13.42 11.29
N PRO A 90 0.79 -13.07 12.22
CA PRO A 90 0.11 -14.05 13.06
C PRO A 90 -0.84 -14.97 12.29
N ALA A 91 -1.37 -14.54 11.15
CA ALA A 91 -2.21 -15.36 10.28
C ALA A 91 -2.13 -14.83 8.84
N VAL A 92 -1.68 -15.63 7.89
CA VAL A 92 -1.50 -15.22 6.49
C VAL A 92 -1.91 -16.35 5.57
N GLU A 93 -2.31 -16.02 4.33
CA GLU A 93 -2.69 -17.03 3.34
C GLU A 93 -1.53 -17.95 2.94
N ASP A 94 -0.30 -17.41 2.90
CA ASP A 94 0.91 -18.19 2.72
C ASP A 94 1.40 -18.71 4.09
N TRP A 95 1.11 -19.97 4.38
CA TRP A 95 1.48 -20.62 5.63
C TRP A 95 3.00 -20.62 5.91
N THR A 96 3.85 -20.40 4.90
CA THR A 96 5.30 -20.33 5.10
C THR A 96 5.75 -19.05 5.80
N GLU A 97 4.94 -17.99 5.71
CA GLU A 97 5.18 -16.69 6.34
C GLU A 97 4.52 -16.56 7.73
N GLU A 98 3.73 -17.55 8.14
CA GLU A 98 3.05 -17.53 9.43
C GLU A 98 4.04 -17.53 10.61
N SER A 99 3.76 -16.70 11.62
CA SER A 99 4.61 -16.44 12.78
C SER A 99 5.98 -15.80 12.48
N GLN A 100 6.21 -15.31 11.26
CA GLN A 100 7.40 -14.53 10.94
C GLN A 100 7.26 -13.06 11.35
N SER A 101 8.41 -12.42 11.52
CA SER A 101 8.54 -10.98 11.75
C SER A 101 9.44 -10.39 10.67
N PHE A 102 9.02 -9.24 10.12
CA PHE A 102 9.74 -8.53 9.06
C PHE A 102 10.06 -7.10 9.52
N ASP A 103 11.21 -6.58 9.08
CA ASP A 103 11.57 -5.18 9.33
C ASP A 103 10.66 -4.24 8.54
N VAL A 104 10.33 -3.10 9.14
CA VAL A 104 9.51 -2.06 8.51
C VAL A 104 10.40 -0.87 8.17
N HIS A 105 10.51 -0.58 6.88
CA HIS A 105 11.31 0.53 6.36
C HIS A 105 10.47 1.59 5.63
N ASP A 106 9.21 1.30 5.30
CA ASP A 106 8.27 2.29 4.75
C ASP A 106 6.83 1.97 5.18
N VAL A 107 6.05 3.02 5.48
CA VAL A 107 4.61 2.92 5.67
C VAL A 107 3.97 4.11 5.00
N THR A 108 3.00 3.84 4.12
CA THR A 108 2.21 4.90 3.49
C THR A 108 0.74 4.79 3.90
N ILE A 109 0.22 5.83 4.54
CA ILE A 109 -1.22 6.00 4.78
C ILE A 109 -1.84 6.51 3.47
N LEU A 110 -2.81 5.75 2.93
CA LEU A 110 -3.51 6.13 1.71
C LEU A 110 -4.51 7.25 2.03
N SER A 111 -4.23 8.45 1.52
CA SER A 111 -5.11 9.60 1.61
C SER A 111 -6.44 9.30 0.92
N GLN A 112 -7.53 9.46 1.65
CA GLN A 112 -8.87 9.20 1.16
C GLN A 112 -9.64 10.52 0.88
N ASP A 113 -8.95 11.62 0.56
CA ASP A 113 -9.55 12.97 0.62
C ASP A 113 -10.34 13.35 -0.64
N ILE A 114 -11.37 12.56 -0.94
CA ILE A 114 -12.38 12.90 -1.95
C ILE A 114 -13.68 13.29 -1.23
N PRO A 115 -14.23 14.50 -1.48
CA PRO A 115 -15.42 14.98 -0.78
C PRO A 115 -16.69 14.16 -1.11
N TRP A 116 -16.67 13.47 -2.25
CA TRP A 116 -17.80 12.67 -2.76
C TRP A 116 -17.34 11.28 -3.16
N VAL A 117 -18.09 10.28 -2.74
CA VAL A 117 -17.82 8.86 -3.03
C VAL A 117 -19.08 8.20 -3.58
N VAL A 118 -18.88 7.08 -4.23
CA VAL A 118 -19.95 6.26 -4.82
C VAL A 118 -20.16 5.03 -3.96
N VAL A 119 -21.40 4.77 -3.55
CA VAL A 119 -21.76 3.59 -2.74
C VAL A 119 -22.88 2.81 -3.43
N THR A 120 -22.99 1.52 -3.13
CA THR A 120 -24.17 0.71 -3.51
C THR A 120 -25.03 0.45 -2.28
N GLY A 121 -26.34 0.27 -2.48
CA GLY A 121 -27.22 -0.22 -1.42
C GLY A 121 -26.89 -1.67 -1.10
N GLY A 122 -26.18 -1.91 0.00
CA GLY A 122 -25.86 -3.26 0.51
C GLY A 122 -24.38 -3.67 0.47
N ALA A 123 -23.49 -2.85 -0.09
CA ALA A 123 -22.04 -3.08 0.08
C ALA A 123 -21.52 -2.35 1.32
N ASP A 124 -20.47 -2.91 1.93
CA ASP A 124 -19.68 -2.33 3.01
C ASP A 124 -18.56 -1.40 2.49
N LYS A 125 -18.56 -1.08 1.18
CA LYS A 125 -17.50 -0.33 0.52
C LYS A 125 -17.99 0.94 -0.16
N TYR A 126 -17.18 1.99 -0.05
CA TYR A 126 -17.31 3.18 -0.89
C TYR A 126 -16.25 3.17 -2.00
N HIS A 127 -16.57 3.77 -3.12
CA HIS A 127 -15.74 3.87 -4.31
C HIS A 127 -15.47 5.34 -4.63
N PHE A 128 -14.38 5.62 -5.34
CA PHE A 128 -14.19 6.94 -5.93
C PHE A 128 -15.09 7.11 -7.16
N PRO A 129 -15.67 8.29 -7.38
CA PRO A 129 -16.51 8.55 -8.54
C PRO A 129 -15.67 8.50 -9.82
N ASP A 130 -16.18 7.84 -10.86
CA ASP A 130 -15.64 7.98 -12.21
C ASP A 130 -15.87 9.43 -12.69
N PRO A 131 -14.81 10.21 -12.98
CA PRO A 131 -14.96 11.60 -13.42
C PRO A 131 -15.80 11.76 -14.69
N GLN A 132 -15.70 10.80 -15.63
CA GLN A 132 -16.48 10.88 -16.87
C GLN A 132 -17.96 10.65 -16.59
N ALA A 133 -18.29 9.62 -15.81
CA ALA A 133 -19.68 9.34 -15.43
C ALA A 133 -20.28 10.47 -14.59
N ALA A 134 -19.52 11.00 -13.64
CA ALA A 134 -19.95 12.11 -12.79
C ALA A 134 -20.26 13.38 -13.60
N ALA A 135 -19.50 13.65 -14.68
CA ALA A 135 -19.78 14.76 -15.59
C ALA A 135 -21.14 14.63 -16.30
N PHE A 136 -21.66 13.41 -16.44
CA PHE A 136 -23.01 13.13 -16.96
C PHE A 136 -24.06 12.92 -15.86
N GLY A 137 -23.73 13.21 -14.60
CA GLY A 137 -24.64 13.03 -13.47
C GLY A 137 -24.86 11.57 -13.08
N GLU A 138 -24.01 10.66 -13.57
CA GLU A 138 -24.10 9.24 -13.26
C GLU A 138 -23.23 8.88 -12.06
N ALA A 139 -23.80 8.11 -11.14
CA ALA A 139 -23.05 7.52 -10.04
C ALA A 139 -22.38 6.25 -10.54
N ARG A 140 -21.10 6.32 -10.95
CA ARG A 140 -20.32 5.12 -11.28
C ARG A 140 -19.00 5.09 -10.52
N PRO A 141 -18.55 3.91 -10.07
CA PRO A 141 -17.24 3.76 -9.47
C PRO A 141 -16.14 3.86 -10.53
N ALA A 142 -15.07 4.58 -10.19
CA ALA A 142 -13.88 4.73 -11.01
C ALA A 142 -13.19 3.38 -11.28
N CYS A 143 -13.30 2.38 -10.40
CA CYS A 143 -12.75 1.06 -10.66
C CYS A 143 -13.63 0.19 -11.59
N GLY A 144 -14.73 0.72 -12.13
CA GLY A 144 -15.74 -0.05 -12.87
C GLY A 144 -16.72 -0.81 -11.96
N GLY A 145 -16.36 -1.04 -10.70
CA GLY A 145 -17.20 -1.69 -9.70
C GLY A 145 -17.20 -3.22 -9.84
N GLY A 146 -17.49 -3.92 -8.74
CA GLY A 146 -17.56 -5.39 -8.73
C GLY A 146 -18.89 -5.96 -9.21
N ASN A 147 -19.93 -5.14 -9.34
CA ASN A 147 -21.26 -5.58 -9.75
C ASN A 147 -21.90 -4.60 -10.73
N GLN A 148 -21.92 -4.98 -12.02
CA GLN A 148 -22.47 -4.17 -13.11
C GLN A 148 -23.99 -3.94 -13.02
N SER A 149 -24.71 -4.74 -12.21
CA SER A 149 -26.15 -4.60 -11.99
C SER A 149 -26.50 -3.82 -10.71
N ALA A 150 -25.50 -3.38 -9.94
CA ALA A 150 -25.73 -2.63 -8.72
C ALA A 150 -26.16 -1.18 -9.02
N THR A 151 -27.16 -0.71 -8.28
CA THR A 151 -27.51 0.71 -8.27
C THR A 151 -26.56 1.47 -7.36
N TYR A 152 -25.80 2.36 -7.97
CA TYR A 152 -24.85 3.23 -7.30
C TYR A 152 -25.49 4.60 -6.98
N ARG A 153 -25.02 5.25 -5.92
CA ARG A 153 -25.35 6.64 -5.59
C ARG A 153 -24.12 7.40 -5.15
N ILE A 154 -24.06 8.70 -5.49
CA ILE A 154 -23.03 9.62 -5.01
C ILE A 154 -23.46 10.14 -3.63
N VAL A 155 -22.56 10.10 -2.66
CA VAL A 155 -22.76 10.58 -1.28
C VAL A 155 -21.51 11.33 -0.82
N ARG A 156 -21.63 12.16 0.22
CA ARG A 156 -20.44 12.79 0.81
C ARG A 156 -19.63 11.74 1.55
N SER A 157 -18.30 11.75 1.42
CA SER A 157 -17.42 10.78 2.07
C SER A 157 -17.63 10.74 3.59
N ASN A 158 -17.79 11.90 4.23
CA ASN A 158 -18.04 12.01 5.67
C ASN A 158 -19.40 11.46 6.15
N THR A 159 -20.33 11.16 5.24
CA THR A 159 -21.62 10.54 5.60
C THR A 159 -21.55 9.02 5.68
N VAL A 160 -20.48 8.43 5.15
CA VAL A 160 -20.29 6.98 5.10
C VAL A 160 -19.05 6.51 5.85
N ARG A 161 -18.11 7.39 6.19
CA ARG A 161 -16.99 7.04 7.07
C ARG A 161 -17.39 7.14 8.55
N PRO A 162 -16.86 6.25 9.41
CA PRO A 162 -16.00 5.10 9.12
C PRO A 162 -16.79 3.83 8.72
N THR A 163 -18.12 3.91 8.65
CA THR A 163 -19.03 2.78 8.44
C THR A 163 -18.73 1.93 7.20
N TYR A 164 -18.17 2.52 6.14
CA TYR A 164 -17.82 1.85 4.89
C TYR A 164 -16.31 1.89 4.69
N ALA A 165 -15.72 0.76 4.34
CA ALA A 165 -14.31 0.66 3.93
C ALA A 165 -14.10 1.24 2.53
N GLY A 166 -12.92 1.78 2.25
CA GLY A 166 -12.59 2.24 0.89
C GLY A 166 -12.35 1.07 -0.05
N CYS A 167 -12.90 1.12 -1.26
CA CYS A 167 -12.58 0.13 -2.30
C CYS A 167 -11.08 0.22 -2.65
N LYS A 168 -10.36 -0.87 -2.39
CA LYS A 168 -8.91 -0.97 -2.61
C LYS A 168 -8.50 -0.60 -4.04
N ASP A 169 -9.29 -1.00 -5.05
CA ASP A 169 -9.00 -0.66 -6.45
C ASP A 169 -9.19 0.83 -6.75
N CYS A 170 -10.17 1.48 -6.12
CA CYS A 170 -10.35 2.93 -6.25
C CYS A 170 -9.19 3.68 -5.61
N LEU A 171 -8.77 3.26 -4.42
CA LEU A 171 -7.64 3.87 -3.71
C LEU A 171 -6.31 3.67 -4.44
N ARG A 172 -6.14 2.50 -5.07
CA ARG A 172 -4.99 2.23 -5.94
C ARG A 172 -5.03 3.01 -7.25
N ARG A 173 -6.21 3.29 -7.83
CA ARG A 173 -6.35 4.08 -9.07
C ARG A 173 -5.72 5.48 -8.94
N GLU A 174 -5.67 6.05 -7.74
CA GLU A 174 -4.99 7.31 -7.46
C GLU A 174 -3.48 7.22 -7.29
N LYS A 175 -2.90 6.00 -7.30
CA LYS A 175 -1.45 5.79 -7.22
C LYS A 175 -0.94 5.28 -8.57
N PRO A 176 -0.48 6.19 -9.45
CA PRO A 176 0.17 5.80 -10.69
C PRO A 176 1.39 4.95 -10.37
N VAL A 177 1.58 3.90 -11.14
CA VAL A 177 2.69 2.97 -10.98
C VAL A 177 3.70 3.25 -12.09
N ALA A 178 4.94 3.55 -11.71
CA ALA A 178 6.01 3.72 -12.68
C ALA A 178 6.42 2.36 -13.24
N LEU A 179 6.28 2.22 -14.55
CA LEU A 179 6.78 1.10 -15.33
C LEU A 179 8.18 1.45 -15.83
N ASP A 180 9.17 0.70 -15.37
CA ASP A 180 10.55 0.86 -15.83
C ASP A 180 10.70 0.43 -17.30
N HIS A 181 11.89 0.60 -17.87
CA HIS A 181 12.19 0.25 -19.25
C HIS A 181 11.99 -1.24 -19.52
N VAL A 182 10.91 -1.57 -20.24
CA VAL A 182 10.66 -2.91 -20.75
C VAL A 182 11.50 -3.13 -21.98
N THR A 183 12.43 -4.09 -21.92
CA THR A 183 13.28 -4.47 -23.05
C THR A 183 12.87 -5.83 -23.60
N CYS A 184 12.98 -5.98 -24.93
CA CYS A 184 12.69 -7.27 -25.57
C CYS A 184 13.77 -8.29 -25.18
N PRO A 185 13.41 -9.49 -24.67
CA PRO A 185 14.40 -10.50 -24.31
C PRO A 185 15.14 -11.07 -25.53
N SER A 186 14.56 -10.96 -26.73
CA SER A 186 15.16 -11.50 -27.96
C SER A 186 16.13 -10.54 -28.65
N CYS A 187 15.84 -9.23 -28.67
CA CYS A 187 16.67 -8.25 -29.37
C CYS A 187 17.24 -7.13 -28.49
N SER A 188 16.96 -7.18 -27.18
CA SER A 188 17.41 -6.22 -26.15
C SER A 188 17.01 -4.76 -26.40
N ARG A 189 16.16 -4.48 -27.39
CA ARG A 189 15.65 -3.13 -27.66
C ARG A 189 14.56 -2.77 -26.66
N SER A 190 14.57 -1.50 -26.24
CA SER A 190 13.49 -0.90 -25.46
C SER A 190 12.19 -0.97 -26.25
N ILE A 191 11.12 -1.42 -25.58
CA ILE A 191 9.78 -1.53 -26.14
C ILE A 191 8.92 -0.38 -25.61
N CYS A 192 8.85 -0.22 -24.29
CA CYS A 192 8.08 0.82 -23.63
C CYS A 192 8.62 1.12 -22.23
N HIS A 193 8.19 2.27 -21.70
CA HIS A 193 8.37 2.73 -20.32
C HIS A 193 7.23 3.71 -20.04
N GLY A 194 6.96 4.04 -18.78
CA GLY A 194 6.03 5.12 -18.46
C GLY A 194 5.25 4.90 -17.19
N ILE A 195 3.99 5.35 -17.18
CA ILE A 195 3.12 5.31 -15.99
C ILE A 195 1.89 4.46 -16.28
N LEU A 196 1.74 3.37 -15.55
CA LEU A 196 0.52 2.56 -15.54
C LEU A 196 -0.51 3.20 -14.62
N ARG A 197 -1.71 3.44 -15.16
CA ARG A 197 -2.89 3.91 -14.43
C ARG A 197 -4.06 2.98 -14.74
N GLY A 198 -4.81 2.60 -13.71
CA GLY A 198 -5.94 1.69 -13.88
C GLY A 198 -6.26 0.91 -12.62
N SER A 199 -7.35 0.15 -12.64
CA SER A 199 -7.62 -0.85 -11.61
C SER A 199 -6.52 -1.93 -11.64
N ALA A 200 -6.10 -2.38 -10.45
CA ALA A 200 -5.13 -3.46 -10.28
C ALA A 200 -3.71 -3.25 -10.87
N VAL A 201 -3.29 -2.01 -11.19
CA VAL A 201 -1.92 -1.74 -11.70
C VAL A 201 -0.80 -2.17 -10.74
N GLY A 202 -1.06 -2.19 -9.43
CA GLY A 202 -0.11 -2.69 -8.44
C GLY A 202 0.00 -4.22 -8.39
N ALA A 203 -0.90 -4.96 -9.05
CA ALA A 203 -0.84 -6.42 -9.17
C ALA A 203 -0.24 -6.87 -10.51
N VAL A 204 0.30 -5.94 -11.30
CA VAL A 204 0.94 -6.25 -12.58
C VAL A 204 2.34 -6.80 -12.29
N ASP A 205 2.54 -8.07 -12.59
CA ASP A 205 3.82 -8.80 -12.50
C ASP A 205 4.41 -9.11 -13.89
N GLY A 206 3.61 -8.97 -14.96
CA GLY A 206 4.02 -9.20 -16.33
C GLY A 206 3.15 -8.47 -17.37
N LEU A 207 3.72 -8.25 -18.56
CA LEU A 207 3.02 -7.71 -19.73
C LEU A 207 3.14 -8.70 -20.90
N SER A 208 2.02 -9.04 -21.54
CA SER A 208 2.04 -9.71 -22.85
C SER A 208 2.40 -8.68 -23.92
N ILE A 209 3.51 -8.90 -24.63
CA ILE A 209 4.06 -7.94 -25.58
C ILE A 209 4.50 -8.64 -26.86
N THR A 210 4.11 -8.03 -27.98
CA THR A 210 4.71 -8.29 -29.30
C THR A 210 5.78 -7.24 -29.56
N CYS A 211 7.02 -7.66 -29.79
CA CYS A 211 8.12 -6.73 -30.02
C CYS A 211 7.96 -6.03 -31.39
N PRO A 212 8.04 -4.68 -31.46
CA PRO A 212 7.95 -3.97 -32.74
C PRO A 212 9.23 -4.08 -33.58
N HIS A 213 10.30 -4.70 -33.06
CA HIS A 213 11.62 -4.74 -33.69
C HIS A 213 12.10 -6.15 -34.05
N CYS A 214 11.41 -7.20 -33.61
CA CYS A 214 11.69 -8.60 -33.94
C CYS A 214 10.42 -9.43 -33.75
N ASP A 215 10.44 -10.69 -34.15
CA ASP A 215 9.26 -11.57 -34.10
C ASP A 215 8.96 -12.16 -32.71
N PHE A 216 9.47 -11.53 -31.64
CA PHE A 216 9.15 -11.95 -30.28
C PHE A 216 7.69 -11.62 -29.97
N ASP A 217 6.94 -12.64 -29.55
CA ASP A 217 5.58 -12.52 -29.02
C ASP A 217 5.49 -13.40 -27.76
N GLY A 218 5.23 -12.77 -26.61
CA GLY A 218 5.24 -13.48 -25.34
C GLY A 218 5.07 -12.56 -24.13
N VAL A 219 5.10 -13.16 -22.94
CA VAL A 219 5.00 -12.42 -21.67
C VAL A 219 6.40 -12.01 -21.22
N ILE A 220 6.55 -10.73 -20.89
CA ILE A 220 7.75 -10.15 -20.28
C ILE A 220 7.41 -9.78 -18.86
N ASN A 221 8.17 -10.27 -17.89
CA ASN A 221 8.05 -9.83 -16.50
C ASN A 221 8.40 -8.35 -16.42
N VAL A 222 7.60 -7.58 -15.70
CA VAL A 222 7.84 -6.15 -15.56
C VAL A 222 8.25 -5.83 -14.14
N ASP A 223 9.40 -5.18 -14.04
CA ASP A 223 9.81 -4.55 -12.80
C ASP A 223 9.01 -3.26 -12.66
N VAL A 224 8.01 -3.33 -11.82
CA VAL A 224 7.29 -2.16 -11.35
C VAL A 224 8.17 -1.49 -10.30
N ALA A 225 8.60 -0.26 -10.57
CA ALA A 225 9.39 0.48 -9.59
C ALA A 225 8.55 0.69 -8.33
N SER A 226 9.05 0.19 -7.19
CA SER A 226 8.46 0.37 -5.86
C SER A 226 8.57 1.81 -5.34
N GLY A 227 9.11 2.73 -6.15
CA GLY A 227 9.22 4.15 -5.86
C GLY A 227 8.12 4.97 -6.54
N PHE A 228 7.38 5.72 -5.75
CA PHE A 228 6.39 6.68 -6.23
C PHE A 228 7.04 7.69 -7.19
N ALA A 229 6.64 7.67 -8.46
CA ALA A 229 6.84 8.82 -9.33
C ALA A 229 5.84 9.91 -8.89
N GLY A 230 6.31 10.78 -7.99
CA GLY A 230 5.62 12.04 -7.71
C GLY A 230 5.36 12.74 -9.04
N VAL A 231 4.09 12.98 -9.34
CA VAL A 231 3.72 13.90 -10.41
C VAL A 231 3.96 15.30 -9.85
N ASP A 232 5.23 15.71 -9.78
CA ASP A 232 5.66 17.09 -9.54
C ASP A 232 7.13 17.22 -9.97
N ASP A 233 7.35 17.51 -11.26
CA ASP A 233 8.43 18.42 -11.63
C ASP A 233 7.85 19.45 -12.61
N PRO A 234 7.40 20.63 -12.13
CA PRO A 234 7.05 21.74 -12.99
C PRO A 234 8.34 22.46 -13.38
N THR A 235 9.21 21.82 -14.15
CA THR A 235 10.30 22.49 -14.86
C THR A 235 10.43 22.00 -16.29
N THR A 236 9.48 22.41 -17.15
CA THR A 236 9.74 22.85 -18.53
C THR A 236 8.58 23.67 -19.06
#